data_AF-A0AAD3P7Q8-F1
#
_entry.id   AF-A0AAD3P7Q8-F1
#
_cell.length_a   1.000
_cell.length_b   1.000
_cell.length_c   1.000
_cell.angle_alpha   90.00
_cell.angle_beta   90.00
_cell.angle_gamma   90.00
#
_symmetry.space_group_name_H-M   'P 1'
#
loop_
_entity.id
_entity.type
_entity.pdbx_description
1 polymer ?
#
loop_
_entity_poly.entity_id
_entity_poly.type
_entity_poly.pdbx_seq_one_letter_code
_entity_poly.pdbx_strand_id
1 'polypeptide(L)'
;MADQTTPTFSLYISLLALALLLTQTTAQFIRFADAGQRRIHVPDELADVIDDEEDDDWKNWGKKLTPSPNLDLHPSDLEKMEVSQIQAEMMKRHAGPVFGFVKFKLGVQRSPESVSEIATKWTKVLKTGGIELKFMGIDLSTIMFTLERGQDMEELKDFILDQPDAYEIKIGDRVFRRPGDPPLEQVLEKLHGGKDRAYSASSEEEDKHEEEL
;
A
#
# COMPACT_ATOMS: atom_id res chain seq x y z
N MET A 1 80.64 -34.68 -29.57
CA MET A 1 80.06 -33.33 -29.70
C MET A 1 78.64 -33.50 -30.20
N ALA A 2 77.68 -33.57 -29.29
CA ALA A 2 76.27 -33.59 -29.61
C ALA A 2 75.65 -32.43 -28.83
N ASP A 3 75.18 -31.44 -29.58
CA ASP A 3 74.67 -30.17 -29.13
C ASP A 3 73.35 -30.42 -28.37
N GLN A 4 73.40 -30.43 -27.04
CA GLN A 4 72.21 -30.49 -26.18
C GLN A 4 71.68 -29.07 -25.96
N THR A 5 71.15 -28.50 -27.01
CA THR A 5 70.26 -27.35 -26.93
C THR A 5 69.07 -27.78 -27.81
N THR A 6 67.89 -28.12 -27.29
CA THR A 6 66.94 -27.13 -26.79
C THR A 6 65.50 -27.71 -26.68
N PRO A 7 65.12 -28.42 -25.59
CA PRO A 7 63.68 -28.63 -25.34
C PRO A 7 63.02 -27.29 -24.96
N THR A 8 63.79 -26.37 -24.36
CA THR A 8 63.32 -25.04 -23.96
C THR A 8 63.12 -24.09 -25.13
N PHE A 9 64.02 -24.02 -26.12
CA PHE A 9 63.74 -23.22 -27.33
C PHE A 9 62.55 -23.77 -28.10
N SER A 10 62.38 -25.09 -28.20
CA SER A 10 61.20 -25.67 -28.87
C SER A 10 59.90 -25.25 -28.17
N LEU A 11 59.89 -25.15 -26.84
CA LEU A 11 58.75 -24.64 -26.06
C LEU A 11 58.55 -23.14 -26.23
N TYR A 12 59.62 -22.34 -26.23
CA TYR A 12 59.54 -20.90 -26.48
C TYR A 12 59.05 -20.57 -27.90
N ILE A 13 59.51 -21.32 -28.91
CA ILE A 13 59.07 -21.19 -30.30
C ILE A 13 57.60 -21.61 -30.43
N SER A 14 57.18 -22.68 -29.73
CA SER A 14 55.77 -23.10 -29.72
C SER A 14 54.86 -22.09 -29.02
N LEU A 15 55.30 -21.51 -27.90
CA LEU A 15 54.58 -20.44 -27.21
C LEU A 15 54.50 -19.16 -28.05
N LEU A 16 55.59 -18.80 -28.74
CA LEU A 16 55.61 -17.65 -29.65
C LEU A 16 54.67 -17.87 -30.85
N ALA A 17 54.66 -19.07 -31.44
CA ALA A 17 53.75 -19.43 -32.52
C ALA A 17 52.29 -19.41 -32.07
N LEU A 18 51.99 -19.90 -30.85
CA LEU A 18 50.65 -19.85 -30.27
C LEU A 18 50.19 -18.40 -30.02
N ALA A 19 51.09 -17.55 -29.51
CA ALA A 19 50.81 -16.12 -29.31
C ALA A 19 50.53 -15.42 -30.65
N LEU A 20 51.26 -15.75 -31.72
CA LEU A 20 51.04 -15.22 -33.07
C LEU A 20 49.72 -15.71 -33.70
N LEU A 21 49.30 -16.94 -33.39
CA LEU A 21 47.99 -17.47 -33.80
C LEU A 21 46.85 -16.75 -33.06
N LEU A 22 47.03 -16.45 -31.77
CA LEU A 22 46.09 -15.70 -30.94
C LEU A 22 45.97 -14.23 -31.38
N THR A 23 47.05 -13.60 -31.86
CA THR A 23 46.98 -12.24 -32.42
C THR A 23 46.30 -12.21 -33.79
N GLN A 24 46.44 -13.24 -34.62
CA GLN A 24 45.70 -13.30 -35.90
C GLN A 24 44.20 -13.55 -35.71
N THR A 25 43.81 -14.40 -34.76
CA THR A 25 42.39 -14.62 -34.44
C THR A 25 41.75 -13.36 -33.84
N THR A 26 42.44 -12.67 -32.93
CA THR A 26 41.93 -11.40 -32.37
C THR A 26 41.94 -10.24 -33.37
N ALA A 27 42.89 -10.17 -34.31
CA ALA A 27 42.90 -9.17 -35.37
C ALA A 27 41.74 -9.34 -36.38
N GLN A 28 41.20 -10.55 -36.55
CA GLN A 28 39.97 -10.77 -37.32
C GLN A 28 38.71 -10.30 -36.59
N PHE A 29 38.70 -10.34 -35.25
CA PHE A 29 37.60 -9.81 -34.42
C PHE A 29 37.66 -8.30 -34.21
N ILE A 30 38.84 -7.67 -34.36
CA ILE A 30 38.99 -6.21 -34.41
C ILE A 30 39.04 -5.75 -35.88
N ARG A 31 38.13 -6.28 -36.70
CA ARG A 31 37.58 -5.47 -37.78
C ARG A 31 36.57 -4.56 -37.13
N PHE A 32 37.06 -3.39 -36.69
CA PHE A 32 36.22 -2.23 -36.46
C PHE A 32 35.17 -2.17 -37.54
N ALA A 33 33.92 -2.07 -37.10
CA ALA A 33 32.77 -1.90 -37.93
C ALA A 33 33.01 -0.73 -38.90
N ASP A 34 33.46 -1.03 -40.11
CA ASP A 34 33.35 -0.14 -41.27
C ASP A 34 31.89 -0.15 -41.77
N ALA A 35 30.97 0.00 -40.83
CA ALA A 35 29.54 0.20 -41.03
C ALA A 35 29.16 1.66 -40.69
N GLY A 36 30.14 2.53 -40.43
CA GLY A 36 29.92 3.94 -40.10
C GLY A 36 29.60 4.84 -41.30
N GLN A 37 29.72 4.37 -42.54
CA GLN A 37 29.48 5.20 -43.74
C GLN A 37 28.13 4.98 -44.42
N ARG A 38 27.32 4.01 -44.00
CA ARG A 38 25.90 3.97 -44.39
C ARG A 38 25.08 4.45 -43.21
N ARG A 39 25.07 5.78 -43.03
CA ARG A 39 23.94 6.42 -42.36
C ARG A 39 22.72 6.08 -43.22
N ILE A 40 21.96 5.08 -42.80
CA ILE A 40 20.59 4.91 -43.25
C ILE A 40 19.92 6.20 -42.77
N HIS A 41 19.81 7.17 -43.67
CA HIS A 41 19.02 8.36 -43.44
C HIS A 41 17.59 7.88 -43.50
N VAL A 42 17.05 7.49 -42.35
CA VAL A 42 15.60 7.34 -42.21
C VAL A 42 15.07 8.73 -42.52
N PRO A 43 14.32 8.92 -43.62
CA PRO A 43 13.69 10.21 -43.86
C PRO A 43 12.84 10.54 -42.63
N ASP A 44 13.01 11.74 -42.11
CA ASP A 44 12.27 12.29 -40.96
C ASP A 44 10.83 12.63 -41.36
N GLU A 45 10.20 11.72 -42.11
CA GLU A 45 8.84 11.81 -42.64
C GLU A 45 7.87 11.00 -41.77
N LEU A 46 8.15 10.90 -40.46
CA LEU A 46 7.17 10.43 -39.45
C LEU A 46 6.25 11.57 -38.96
N ALA A 47 6.31 12.74 -39.60
CA ALA A 47 5.41 13.85 -39.32
C ALA A 47 3.98 13.64 -39.85
N ASP A 48 3.77 12.67 -40.77
CA ASP A 48 2.44 12.32 -41.30
C ASP A 48 1.70 11.24 -40.49
N VAL A 49 2.41 10.57 -39.57
CA VAL A 49 1.84 9.57 -38.68
C VAL A 49 1.11 10.31 -37.56
N ILE A 50 -0.17 10.54 -37.81
CA ILE A 50 -1.11 10.97 -36.78
C ILE A 50 -1.34 9.75 -35.90
N ASP A 51 -0.79 9.76 -34.68
CA ASP A 51 -1.09 8.75 -33.65
C ASP A 51 -2.54 8.96 -33.17
N ASP A 52 -3.48 8.35 -33.88
CA ASP A 52 -4.90 8.37 -33.58
C ASP A 52 -5.32 7.22 -32.62
N GLU A 53 -4.36 6.40 -32.16
CA GLU A 53 -4.58 5.28 -31.23
C GLU A 53 -4.33 5.65 -29.75
N GLU A 54 -3.95 6.89 -29.45
CA GLU A 54 -3.90 7.34 -28.06
C GLU A 54 -5.34 7.62 -27.59
N ASP A 55 -5.93 6.63 -26.90
CA ASP A 55 -7.29 6.69 -26.34
C ASP A 55 -7.55 8.03 -25.62
N ASP A 56 -8.77 8.54 -25.75
CA ASP A 56 -9.19 9.80 -25.11
C ASP A 56 -8.92 9.80 -23.59
N ASP A 57 -8.93 8.63 -22.97
CA ASP A 57 -8.61 8.40 -21.56
C ASP A 57 -7.14 8.69 -21.25
N TRP A 58 -6.22 8.33 -22.14
CA TRP A 58 -4.79 8.59 -21.98
C TRP A 58 -4.47 10.08 -22.22
N LYS A 59 -5.11 10.71 -23.22
CA LYS A 59 -5.00 12.15 -23.47
C LYS A 59 -5.52 13.00 -22.31
N ASN A 60 -6.39 12.46 -21.48
CA ASN A 60 -6.95 13.12 -20.31
C ASN A 60 -6.24 12.75 -19.01
N TRP A 61 -5.33 11.78 -19.05
CA TRP A 61 -4.48 11.44 -17.92
C TRP A 61 -3.64 12.65 -17.51
N GLY A 62 -3.76 13.07 -16.24
CA GLY A 62 -2.97 14.17 -15.68
C GLY A 62 -3.43 15.57 -16.03
N LYS A 63 -4.42 15.73 -16.93
CA LYS A 63 -5.15 17.00 -17.04
C LYS A 63 -5.94 17.19 -15.76
N LYS A 64 -5.60 18.23 -14.99
CA LYS A 64 -6.44 18.65 -13.87
C LYS A 64 -7.79 19.00 -14.48
N LEU A 65 -8.82 18.19 -14.20
CA LEU A 65 -10.20 18.55 -14.48
C LEU A 65 -10.37 19.99 -13.98
N THR A 66 -10.74 20.90 -14.88
CA THR A 66 -11.33 22.16 -14.47
C THR A 66 -12.38 21.80 -13.41
N PRO A 67 -12.35 22.38 -12.21
CA PRO A 67 -13.30 22.05 -11.17
C PRO A 67 -14.67 22.06 -11.82
N SER A 68 -15.31 20.89 -11.91
CA SER A 68 -16.61 20.80 -12.56
C SER A 68 -17.52 21.83 -11.89
N PRO A 69 -18.24 22.67 -12.65
CA PRO A 69 -19.12 23.69 -12.08
C PRO A 69 -20.29 23.12 -11.26
N ASN A 70 -20.46 21.79 -11.21
CA ASN A 70 -21.46 21.10 -10.39
C ASN A 70 -21.13 21.08 -8.88
N LEU A 71 -20.36 22.06 -8.39
CA LEU A 71 -20.05 22.24 -6.96
C LEU A 71 -20.87 23.37 -6.31
N ASP A 72 -21.89 23.86 -6.98
CA ASP A 72 -22.79 24.89 -6.45
C ASP A 72 -23.94 24.25 -5.66
N LEU A 73 -23.68 23.74 -4.45
CA LEU A 73 -24.82 23.62 -3.51
C LEU A 73 -25.17 25.03 -3.08
N HIS A 74 -26.29 25.53 -3.62
CA HIS A 74 -26.83 26.79 -3.17
C HIS A 74 -27.21 26.62 -1.68
N PRO A 75 -27.03 27.63 -0.82
CA PRO A 75 -27.40 27.54 0.59
C PRO A 75 -28.85 27.03 0.81
N SER A 76 -29.75 27.30 -0.14
CA SER A 76 -31.14 26.82 -0.16
C SER A 76 -31.32 25.32 -0.37
N ASP A 77 -30.32 24.62 -0.90
CA ASP A 77 -30.36 23.16 -1.05
C ASP A 77 -30.07 22.46 0.28
N LEU A 78 -29.29 23.10 1.16
CA LEU A 78 -29.02 22.61 2.52
C LEU A 78 -30.28 22.61 3.40
N GLU A 79 -31.20 23.55 3.21
CA GLU A 79 -32.47 23.62 3.96
C GLU A 79 -33.40 22.43 3.67
N LYS A 80 -33.26 21.79 2.51
CA LYS A 80 -34.06 20.64 2.09
C LYS A 80 -33.41 19.30 2.45
N MET A 81 -32.14 19.31 2.81
CA MET A 81 -31.38 18.12 3.14
C MET A 81 -31.48 17.78 4.63
N GLU A 82 -31.44 16.48 4.92
CA GLU A 82 -31.27 16.00 6.30
C GLU A 82 -29.84 16.31 6.79
N VAL A 83 -29.68 16.60 8.08
CA VAL A 83 -28.39 16.86 8.72
C VAL A 83 -27.33 15.80 8.39
N SER A 84 -27.70 14.51 8.32
CA SER A 84 -26.78 13.44 7.95
C SER A 84 -26.28 13.51 6.51
N GLN A 85 -27.13 13.96 5.59
CA GLN A 85 -26.75 14.16 4.19
C GLN A 85 -25.84 15.38 4.05
N ILE A 86 -26.13 16.46 4.76
CA ILE A 86 -25.29 17.67 4.79
C ILE A 86 -23.88 17.33 5.29
N GLN A 87 -23.78 16.54 6.36
CA GLN A 87 -22.48 16.12 6.88
C GLN A 87 -21.70 15.24 5.90
N ALA A 88 -22.38 14.32 5.20
CA ALA A 88 -21.74 13.49 4.18
C ALA A 88 -21.22 14.34 3.02
N GLU A 89 -21.99 15.34 2.62
CA GLU A 89 -21.64 16.31 1.59
C GLU A 89 -20.43 17.17 1.98
N MET A 90 -20.43 17.72 3.18
CA MET A 90 -19.30 18.47 3.74
C MET A 90 -18.04 17.62 3.84
N MET A 91 -18.16 16.32 4.15
CA MET A 91 -17.01 15.40 4.18
C MET A 91 -16.42 15.16 2.80
N LYS A 92 -17.24 15.04 1.75
CA LYS A 92 -16.76 14.92 0.36
C LYS A 92 -15.96 16.14 -0.09
N ARG A 93 -16.30 17.30 0.46
CA ARG A 93 -15.63 18.58 0.17
C ARG A 93 -14.48 18.89 1.11
N HIS A 94 -14.25 18.08 2.14
CA HIS A 94 -13.26 18.39 3.17
C HIS A 94 -11.84 18.15 2.64
N ALA A 95 -11.14 19.24 2.33
CA ALA A 95 -9.76 19.21 1.86
C ALA A 95 -8.71 19.36 2.99
N GLY A 96 -9.14 19.54 4.24
CA GLY A 96 -8.27 19.73 5.39
C GLY A 96 -7.76 18.42 6.01
N PRO A 97 -6.83 18.51 6.98
CA PRO A 97 -6.38 17.35 7.74
C PRO A 97 -7.52 16.77 8.58
N VAL A 98 -7.65 15.45 8.58
CA VAL A 98 -8.66 14.73 9.36
C VAL A 98 -7.99 13.76 10.31
N PHE A 99 -8.51 13.65 11.52
CA PHE A 99 -8.09 12.64 12.47
C PHE A 99 -9.27 11.74 12.84
N GLY A 100 -8.94 10.50 13.19
CA GLY A 100 -9.94 9.52 13.59
C GLY A 100 -9.31 8.37 14.38
N PHE A 101 -10.17 7.50 14.88
CA PHE A 101 -9.79 6.36 15.69
C PHE A 101 -10.30 5.09 15.04
N VAL A 102 -9.45 4.08 14.98
CA VAL A 102 -9.83 2.72 14.62
C VAL A 102 -9.83 1.90 15.89
N LYS A 103 -10.97 1.25 16.15
CA LYS A 103 -11.10 0.27 17.20
C LYS A 103 -10.96 -1.11 16.61
N PHE A 104 -10.11 -1.93 17.22
CA PHE A 104 -9.89 -3.30 16.81
C PHE A 104 -10.97 -4.24 17.32
N LYS A 105 -11.09 -5.38 16.65
CA LYS A 105 -11.99 -6.46 17.05
C LYS A 105 -11.63 -7.02 18.42
N LEU A 106 -12.65 -7.21 19.27
CA LEU A 106 -12.52 -7.80 20.60
C LEU A 106 -12.23 -9.31 20.50
N GLY A 107 -11.52 -9.84 21.50
CA GLY A 107 -11.23 -11.28 21.64
C GLY A 107 -9.87 -11.73 21.09
N VAL A 108 -9.15 -10.87 20.37
CA VAL A 108 -7.76 -11.12 19.98
C VAL A 108 -6.84 -10.48 21.02
N GLN A 109 -5.96 -11.28 21.64
CA GLN A 109 -4.93 -10.73 22.52
C GLN A 109 -3.91 -9.95 21.69
N ARG A 110 -3.75 -8.66 22.01
CA ARG A 110 -2.79 -7.77 21.34
C ARG A 110 -1.82 -7.19 22.35
N SER A 111 -0.55 -7.13 21.97
CA SER A 111 0.49 -6.37 22.66
C SER A 111 0.64 -4.98 22.02
N PRO A 112 1.24 -4.00 22.72
CA PRO A 112 1.53 -2.69 22.13
C PRO A 112 2.40 -2.79 20.87
N GLU A 113 3.34 -3.73 20.86
CA GLU A 113 4.21 -4.02 19.71
C GLU A 113 3.40 -4.51 18.51
N SER A 114 2.47 -5.45 18.73
CA SER A 114 1.59 -5.95 17.67
C SER A 114 0.73 -4.84 17.06
N VAL A 115 0.21 -3.93 17.88
CA VAL A 115 -0.54 -2.76 17.40
C VAL A 115 0.33 -1.83 16.55
N SER A 116 1.57 -1.59 16.99
CA SER A 116 2.55 -0.79 16.24
C SER A 116 2.92 -1.44 14.91
N GLU A 117 3.04 -2.77 14.88
CA GLU A 117 3.26 -3.51 13.64
C GLU A 117 2.09 -3.38 12.67
N ILE A 118 0.85 -3.49 13.14
CA ILE A 118 -0.36 -3.29 12.33
C ILE A 118 -0.36 -1.87 11.76
N ALA A 119 -0.17 -0.87 12.62
CA ALA A 119 -0.07 0.53 12.21
C ALA A 119 1.00 0.76 11.13
N THR A 120 2.18 0.15 11.31
CA THR A 120 3.28 0.25 10.34
C THR A 120 2.94 -0.44 9.02
N LYS A 121 2.33 -1.62 9.07
CA LYS A 121 1.90 -2.37 7.87
C LYS A 121 0.87 -1.56 7.09
N TRP A 122 -0.18 -1.06 7.76
CA TRP A 122 -1.21 -0.25 7.14
C TRP A 122 -0.64 1.06 6.57
N THR A 123 0.24 1.74 7.29
CA THR A 123 0.94 2.94 6.78
C THR A 123 1.69 2.63 5.48
N LYS A 124 2.42 1.51 5.42
CA LYS A 124 3.17 1.13 4.20
C LYS A 124 2.24 0.84 3.02
N VAL A 125 1.13 0.13 3.26
CA VAL A 125 0.16 -0.20 2.20
C VAL A 125 -0.50 1.07 1.66
N LEU A 126 -0.99 1.93 2.55
CA LEU A 126 -1.68 3.17 2.16
C LEU A 126 -0.73 4.16 1.49
N LYS A 127 0.53 4.23 1.95
CA LYS A 127 1.57 5.03 1.29
C LYS A 127 1.88 4.54 -0.13
N THR A 128 1.78 3.23 -0.38
CA THR A 128 1.91 2.66 -1.73
C THR A 128 0.74 3.08 -2.63
N GLY A 129 -0.46 3.24 -2.05
CA GLY A 129 -1.62 3.82 -2.72
C GLY A 129 -1.59 5.35 -2.88
N GLY A 130 -0.49 6.02 -2.49
CA GLY A 130 -0.36 7.47 -2.59
C GLY A 130 -1.11 8.25 -1.50
N ILE A 131 -1.65 7.56 -0.49
CA ILE A 131 -2.31 8.17 0.66
C ILE A 131 -1.28 8.43 1.75
N GLU A 132 -1.14 9.70 2.12
CA GLU A 132 -0.26 10.13 3.21
C GLU A 132 -1.04 10.27 4.51
N LEU A 133 -0.73 9.36 5.46
CA LEU A 133 -1.31 9.34 6.79
C LEU A 133 -0.33 8.81 7.82
N LYS A 134 -0.61 9.13 9.08
CA LYS A 134 0.17 8.70 10.24
C LYS A 134 -0.73 7.96 11.22
N PHE A 135 -0.44 6.68 11.45
CA PHE A 135 -1.04 5.94 12.57
C PHE A 135 -0.24 6.12 13.86
N MET A 136 -0.94 6.21 14.98
CA MET A 136 -0.37 6.26 16.32
C MET A 136 -1.17 5.34 17.25
N GLY A 137 -0.49 4.40 17.91
CA GLY A 137 -1.12 3.55 18.92
C GLY A 137 -1.50 4.35 20.15
N ILE A 138 -2.77 4.29 20.55
CA ILE A 138 -3.23 4.88 21.82
C ILE A 138 -3.32 3.77 22.86
N ASP A 139 -4.03 2.69 22.53
CA ASP A 139 -4.28 1.55 23.40
C ASP A 139 -4.09 0.23 22.65
N LEU A 140 -4.17 -0.89 23.37
CA LEU A 140 -4.13 -2.25 22.78
C LEU A 140 -5.28 -2.52 21.80
N SER A 141 -6.41 -1.82 21.96
CA SER A 141 -7.61 -1.96 21.14
C SER A 141 -7.85 -0.78 20.20
N THR A 142 -7.03 0.28 20.26
CA THR A 142 -7.34 1.54 19.57
C THR A 142 -6.09 2.16 18.98
N ILE A 143 -6.14 2.45 17.67
CA ILE A 143 -5.15 3.29 16.99
C ILE A 143 -5.81 4.58 16.53
N MET A 144 -5.08 5.68 16.64
CA MET A 144 -5.46 6.94 16.02
C MET A 144 -4.79 7.04 14.66
N PHE A 145 -5.43 7.73 13.72
CA PHE A 145 -4.81 8.14 12.48
C PHE A 145 -4.97 9.64 12.27
N THR A 146 -4.01 10.22 11.57
CA THR A 146 -4.06 11.58 11.03
C THR A 146 -3.84 11.49 9.54
N LEU A 147 -4.81 11.96 8.77
CA LEU A 147 -4.84 12.01 7.32
C LEU A 147 -4.59 13.46 6.90
N GLU A 148 -3.63 13.70 6.01
CA GLU A 148 -3.30 15.07 5.59
C GLU A 148 -4.32 15.65 4.61
N ARG A 149 -4.84 14.81 3.70
CA ARG A 149 -5.85 15.16 2.71
C ARG A 149 -7.17 14.47 3.01
N GLY A 150 -8.17 15.21 3.48
CA GLY A 150 -9.51 14.66 3.76
C GLY A 150 -10.20 14.00 2.56
N GLN A 151 -9.77 14.29 1.32
CA GLN A 151 -10.26 13.65 0.09
C GLN A 151 -10.01 12.14 0.06
N ASP A 152 -8.92 11.68 0.68
CA ASP A 152 -8.53 10.26 0.69
C ASP A 152 -9.28 9.46 1.78
N MET A 153 -10.25 10.10 2.47
CA MET A 153 -10.97 9.50 3.58
C MET A 153 -11.87 8.34 3.16
N GLU A 154 -12.53 8.43 1.99
CA GLU A 154 -13.41 7.36 1.52
C GLU A 154 -12.60 6.09 1.25
N GLU A 155 -11.44 6.22 0.60
CA GLU A 155 -10.51 5.12 0.35
C GLU A 155 -9.93 4.54 1.64
N LEU A 156 -9.53 5.41 2.58
CA LEU A 156 -9.03 4.98 3.89
C LEU A 156 -10.09 4.17 4.65
N LYS A 157 -11.33 4.66 4.67
CA LYS A 157 -12.45 4.00 5.35
C LYS A 157 -12.70 2.63 4.74
N ASP A 158 -12.71 2.52 3.42
CA ASP A 158 -12.92 1.24 2.73
C ASP A 158 -11.76 0.26 2.99
N PHE A 159 -10.51 0.73 2.93
CA PHE A 159 -9.33 -0.08 3.26
C PHE A 159 -9.38 -0.63 4.69
N ILE A 160 -9.62 0.23 5.68
CA ILE A 160 -9.62 -0.18 7.09
C ILE A 160 -10.79 -1.12 7.37
N LEU A 161 -11.99 -0.86 6.82
CA LEU A 161 -13.13 -1.75 6.98
C LEU A 161 -12.95 -3.10 6.28
N ASP A 162 -12.00 -3.24 5.35
CA ASP A 162 -11.63 -4.54 4.78
C ASP A 162 -10.68 -5.33 5.70
N GLN A 163 -9.88 -4.65 6.53
CA GLN A 163 -8.90 -5.31 7.40
C GLN A 163 -9.55 -6.14 8.51
N PRO A 164 -9.18 -7.42 8.68
CA PRO A 164 -9.83 -8.33 9.64
C PRO A 164 -9.65 -7.91 11.10
N ASP A 165 -8.61 -7.12 11.39
CA ASP A 165 -8.34 -6.57 12.72
C ASP A 165 -9.26 -5.41 13.09
N ALA A 166 -9.76 -4.65 12.11
CA ALA A 166 -10.59 -3.48 12.34
C ALA A 166 -12.04 -3.86 12.62
N TYR A 167 -12.67 -3.13 13.56
CA TYR A 167 -14.07 -3.33 13.92
C TYR A 167 -14.90 -2.06 13.76
N GLU A 168 -14.45 -0.94 14.33
CA GLU A 168 -15.10 0.36 14.15
C GLU A 168 -14.10 1.43 13.75
N ILE A 169 -14.54 2.38 12.93
CA ILE A 169 -13.81 3.61 12.64
C ILE A 169 -14.64 4.78 13.13
N LYS A 170 -14.04 5.64 13.95
CA LYS A 170 -14.66 6.86 14.46
C LYS A 170 -13.95 8.09 13.88
N ILE A 171 -14.69 8.95 13.19
CA ILE A 171 -14.19 10.20 12.62
C ILE A 171 -15.10 11.32 13.12
N GLY A 172 -14.57 12.18 13.99
CA GLY A 172 -15.40 13.13 14.75
C GLY A 172 -16.51 12.39 15.52
N ASP A 173 -17.76 12.75 15.25
CA ASP A 173 -18.94 12.13 15.87
C ASP A 173 -19.53 10.96 15.07
N ARG A 174 -19.00 10.67 13.88
CA ARG A 174 -19.49 9.59 13.03
C ARG A 174 -18.74 8.29 13.32
N VAL A 175 -19.49 7.19 13.38
CA VAL A 175 -18.96 5.84 13.56
C VAL A 175 -19.32 4.99 12.34
N PHE A 176 -18.32 4.36 11.76
CA PHE A 176 -18.43 3.48 10.60
C PHE A 176 -18.07 2.05 11.00
N ARG A 177 -18.82 1.08 10.49
CA ARG A 177 -18.65 -0.36 10.75
C ARG A 177 -18.95 -1.16 9.50
N ARG A 178 -18.56 -2.43 9.50
CA ARG A 178 -18.99 -3.37 8.47
C ARG A 178 -20.52 -3.59 8.56
N PRO A 179 -21.21 -3.82 7.44
CA PRO A 179 -22.64 -4.12 7.45
C PRO A 179 -22.93 -5.34 8.34
N GLY A 180 -23.83 -5.19 9.31
CA GLY A 180 -24.26 -6.27 10.20
C GLY A 180 -23.52 -6.37 11.54
N ASP A 181 -22.42 -5.63 11.74
CA ASP A 181 -21.71 -5.63 13.03
C ASP A 181 -22.44 -4.77 14.08
N PRO A 182 -22.72 -5.32 15.28
CA PRO A 182 -23.34 -4.55 16.36
C PRO A 182 -22.41 -3.42 16.85
N PRO A 183 -22.92 -2.43 17.61
CA PRO A 183 -22.06 -1.44 18.26
C PRO A 183 -21.09 -2.11 19.24
N LEU A 184 -19.84 -1.67 19.25
CA LEU A 184 -18.81 -2.22 20.15
C LEU A 184 -19.24 -2.20 21.62
N GLU A 185 -19.94 -1.14 22.03
CA GLU A 185 -20.46 -0.99 23.39
C GLU A 185 -21.41 -2.13 23.79
N GLN A 186 -22.28 -2.56 22.87
CA GLN A 186 -23.17 -3.70 23.11
C GLN A 186 -22.40 -5.02 23.19
N VAL A 187 -21.30 -5.15 22.44
CA VAL A 187 -20.43 -6.34 22.51
C VAL A 187 -19.70 -6.39 23.85
N LEU A 188 -19.19 -5.25 24.32
CA LEU A 188 -18.56 -5.13 25.64
C LEU A 188 -19.54 -5.45 26.77
N GLU A 189 -20.77 -4.92 26.71
CA GLU A 189 -21.81 -5.17 27.71
C GLU A 189 -22.18 -6.65 27.77
N LYS A 190 -22.36 -7.32 26.63
CA LYS A 190 -22.59 -8.78 26.59
C LYS A 190 -21.44 -9.58 27.16
N LEU A 191 -20.20 -9.14 26.94
CA LEU A 191 -19.01 -9.82 27.45
C LEU A 191 -18.87 -9.69 28.96
N HIS A 192 -19.16 -8.51 29.52
CA HIS A 192 -19.18 -8.29 30.96
C HIS A 192 -20.35 -9.01 31.64
N GLY A 193 -21.57 -8.89 31.11
CA GLY A 193 -22.75 -9.57 31.66
C GLY A 193 -22.73 -11.10 31.53
N GLY A 194 -21.87 -11.66 30.66
CA GLY A 194 -21.57 -13.09 30.61
C GLY A 194 -20.55 -13.53 31.65
N LYS A 195 -19.54 -12.68 31.93
CA LYS A 195 -18.50 -12.95 32.94
C LYS A 195 -19.07 -12.94 34.36
N ASP A 196 -20.02 -12.04 34.65
CA ASP A 196 -20.71 -11.99 35.94
C ASP A 196 -21.56 -13.24 36.19
N ARG A 197 -22.23 -13.77 35.14
CA ARG A 197 -22.99 -15.02 35.20
C ARG A 197 -22.11 -16.27 35.33
N ALA A 198 -20.95 -16.28 34.69
CA ALA A 198 -20.01 -17.38 34.80
C ALA A 198 -19.36 -17.44 36.20
N TYR A 199 -19.06 -16.27 36.80
CA TYR A 199 -18.55 -16.18 38.17
C TYR A 199 -19.59 -16.63 39.20
N SER A 200 -20.86 -16.26 39.02
CA SER A 200 -21.94 -16.73 39.91
C SER A 200 -22.20 -18.23 39.77
N ALA A 201 -22.11 -18.78 38.55
CA ALA A 201 -22.29 -20.23 38.34
C ALA A 201 -21.12 -21.06 38.90
N SER A 202 -19.88 -20.57 38.81
CA SER A 202 -18.72 -21.29 39.36
C SER A 202 -18.70 -21.30 40.89
N SER A 203 -19.23 -20.26 41.53
CA SER A 203 -19.32 -20.20 43.00
C SER A 203 -20.46 -21.07 43.55
N GLU A 204 -21.51 -21.35 42.77
CA GLU A 204 -22.56 -22.32 43.13
C GLU A 204 -22.16 -23.80 42.94
N GLU A 205 -21.18 -24.10 42.07
CA GLU A 205 -20.65 -25.46 41.89
C GLU A 205 -19.56 -25.82 42.91
N GLU A 206 -18.78 -24.86 43.39
CA GLU A 206 -17.76 -25.08 44.41
C GLU A 206 -18.38 -25.32 45.81
N ASP A 207 -19.50 -24.64 46.12
CA ASP A 207 -20.24 -24.78 47.40
C ASP A 207 -20.96 -26.14 47.52
N LYS A 208 -21.28 -26.80 46.39
CA LYS A 208 -21.90 -28.14 46.40
C LYS A 208 -20.91 -29.29 46.60
N HIS A 209 -19.63 -29.07 46.35
CA HIS A 209 -18.60 -30.09 46.53
C HIS A 209 -18.08 -30.15 47.97
N GLU A 210 -18.36 -29.13 48.80
CA GLU A 210 -17.98 -29.10 50.22
C GLU A 210 -19.05 -29.70 51.16
N GLU A 211 -20.31 -29.87 50.71
CA GLU A 211 -21.39 -30.48 51.52
C GLU A 211 -21.47 -32.03 51.42
N GLU A 212 -20.69 -32.70 50.57
CA GLU A 212 -20.71 -34.17 50.39
C GLU A 212 -19.49 -34.94 50.97
N LEU A 213 -18.70 -34.34 51.88
CA LEU A 213 -17.58 -35.01 52.59
C LEU A 213 -17.78 -35.13 54.10
#